data_AF-A0A3M0WBN1-F1
#
_entry.id   AF-A0A3M0WBN1-F1
#
_cell.length_a   1.000
_cell.length_b   1.000
_cell.length_c   1.000
_cell.angle_alpha   90.00
_cell.angle_beta   90.00
_cell.angle_gamma   90.00
#
_symmetry.space_group_name_H-M   'P 1'
#
loop_
_entity.id
_entity.type
_entity.pdbx_description
1 polymer ?
#
loop_
_entity_poly.entity_id
_entity_poly.type
_entity_poly.pdbx_seq_one_letter_code
_entity_poly.pdbx_strand_id
1 'polypeptide(L)'
;MSSPQAANLVKALYKSPSGEKELVLPIQTPSSAQPTPDEHVAFLSELRANTKTLQAEINSFLTEKMAEDKAHDGAAIDTSTTQGSKAREDLEEENYGEEAEELDG
;
A
#
# COMPACT_ATOMS: atom_id res chain seq x y z
N MET A 1 6.79 -3.87 -42.21
CA MET A 1 7.59 -3.59 -41.01
C MET A 1 6.61 -3.57 -39.84
N SER A 2 6.69 -4.51 -38.91
CA SER A 2 5.78 -4.58 -37.76
C SER A 2 6.15 -3.47 -36.78
N SER A 3 5.18 -2.63 -36.39
CA SER A 3 5.39 -1.58 -35.39
C SER A 3 5.82 -2.20 -34.05
N PRO A 4 6.68 -1.54 -33.26
CA PRO A 4 6.99 -2.00 -31.91
C PRO A 4 5.70 -1.96 -31.08
N GLN A 5 5.23 -3.14 -30.66
CA GLN A 5 4.08 -3.26 -29.79
C GLN A 5 4.45 -2.68 -28.43
N ALA A 6 3.72 -1.65 -27.98
CA ALA A 6 3.89 -1.12 -26.64
C ALA A 6 3.60 -2.22 -25.62
N ALA A 7 4.53 -2.45 -24.68
CA ALA A 7 4.36 -3.42 -23.63
C ALA A 7 3.17 -3.02 -22.74
N ASN A 8 2.29 -3.97 -22.43
CA ASN A 8 1.21 -3.75 -21.48
C ASN A 8 1.80 -3.78 -20.06
N LEU A 9 1.45 -2.82 -19.22
CA LEU A 9 2.01 -2.67 -17.88
C LEU A 9 0.88 -2.54 -16.84
N VAL A 10 1.08 -3.13 -15.68
CA VAL A 10 0.31 -2.83 -14.47
C VAL A 10 1.21 -1.96 -13.60
N LYS A 11 0.74 -0.75 -13.24
CA LYS A 11 1.54 0.20 -12.48
C LYS A 11 0.76 0.80 -11.32
N ALA A 12 1.47 1.10 -10.24
CA ALA A 12 0.98 1.89 -9.12
C ALA A 12 1.99 2.98 -8.78
N LEU A 13 1.49 4.16 -8.44
CA LEU A 13 2.30 5.31 -8.07
C LEU A 13 1.86 5.79 -6.69
N TYR A 14 2.76 5.66 -5.72
CA TYR A 14 2.60 6.21 -4.40
C TYR A 14 3.27 7.57 -4.33
N LYS A 15 2.56 8.58 -3.84
CA LYS A 15 3.07 9.93 -3.61
C LYS A 15 2.72 10.37 -2.20
N SER A 16 3.71 10.89 -1.49
CA SER A 16 3.57 11.45 -0.16
C SER A 16 4.53 12.63 0.01
N PRO A 17 4.34 13.48 1.03
CA PRO A 17 5.29 14.56 1.35
C PRO A 17 6.71 14.05 1.63
N SER A 18 6.84 12.83 2.19
CA SER A 18 8.11 12.21 2.57
C SER A 18 8.75 11.37 1.44
N GLY A 19 8.06 11.20 0.30
CA GLY A 19 8.64 10.50 -0.85
C GLY A 19 7.63 9.95 -1.86
N GLU A 20 8.17 9.40 -2.94
CA GLU A 20 7.43 8.79 -4.05
C GLU A 20 7.97 7.38 -4.33
N LYS A 21 7.07 6.45 -4.69
CA LYS A 21 7.44 5.09 -5.10
C LYS A 21 6.58 4.67 -6.28
N GLU A 22 7.24 4.22 -7.35
CA GLU A 22 6.57 3.61 -8.49
C GLU A 22 6.79 2.09 -8.47
N LEU A 23 5.70 1.34 -8.66
CA LEU A 23 5.70 -0.11 -8.81
C LEU A 23 5.20 -0.43 -10.21
N VAL A 24 5.98 -1.19 -10.99
CA VAL A 24 5.68 -1.50 -12.39
C VAL A 24 5.88 -3.00 -12.63
N LEU A 25 4.83 -3.66 -13.10
CA LEU A 25 4.85 -5.05 -13.51
C LEU A 25 4.51 -5.18 -15.00
N PRO A 26 5.42 -5.71 -15.84
CA PRO A 26 5.12 -5.94 -17.25
C PRO A 26 4.18 -7.13 -17.44
N ILE A 27 3.32 -7.04 -18.43
CA ILE A 27 2.52 -8.15 -18.96
C ILE A 27 3.25 -8.66 -20.21
N GLN A 28 3.78 -9.88 -20.12
CA GLN A 28 4.58 -10.53 -21.14
C GLN A 28 3.72 -11.11 -22.26
N THR A 29 2.45 -11.42 -21.97
CA THR A 29 1.50 -11.88 -22.97
C THR A 29 1.24 -10.79 -24.01
N PRO A 30 1.49 -11.08 -25.29
CA PRO A 30 1.27 -10.11 -26.35
C PRO A 30 -0.24 -9.85 -26.50
N SER A 31 -0.60 -8.58 -26.66
CA SER A 31 -1.98 -8.20 -26.98
C SER A 31 -2.13 -8.16 -28.50
N SER A 32 -2.68 -9.21 -29.10
CA SER A 32 -3.01 -9.19 -30.53
C SER A 32 -4.16 -8.20 -30.79
N ALA A 33 -4.17 -7.54 -31.96
CA ALA A 33 -5.31 -6.73 -32.40
C ALA A 33 -6.59 -7.59 -32.59
N GLN A 34 -6.42 -8.88 -32.86
CA GLN A 34 -7.47 -9.88 -32.86
C GLN A 34 -6.96 -11.11 -32.09
N PRO A 35 -7.12 -11.14 -30.76
CA PRO A 35 -6.65 -12.26 -29.97
C PRO A 35 -7.56 -13.48 -30.18
N THR A 36 -6.94 -14.64 -30.29
CA THR A 36 -7.62 -15.92 -30.12
C THR A 36 -8.18 -16.03 -28.68
N PRO A 37 -9.18 -16.89 -28.43
CA PRO A 37 -9.68 -17.11 -27.08
C PRO A 37 -8.57 -17.48 -26.08
N ASP A 38 -7.60 -18.30 -26.50
CA ASP A 38 -6.49 -18.72 -25.66
C ASP A 38 -5.54 -17.57 -25.32
N GLU A 39 -5.21 -16.71 -26.28
CA GLU A 39 -4.41 -15.49 -26.06
C GLU A 39 -5.13 -14.53 -25.11
N HIS A 40 -6.45 -14.39 -25.25
CA HIS A 40 -7.25 -13.54 -24.38
C HIS A 40 -7.29 -14.08 -22.94
N VAL A 41 -7.45 -15.39 -22.77
CA VAL A 41 -7.40 -16.04 -21.45
C VAL A 41 -6.02 -15.90 -20.82
N ALA A 42 -4.95 -16.11 -21.59
CA ALA A 42 -3.57 -15.96 -21.11
C ALA A 42 -3.30 -14.51 -20.64
N PHE A 43 -3.70 -13.52 -21.45
CA PHE A 43 -3.56 -12.10 -21.10
C PHE A 43 -4.30 -11.74 -19.81
N LEU A 44 -5.57 -12.14 -19.68
CA LEU A 44 -6.36 -11.86 -18.48
C LEU A 44 -5.84 -12.60 -17.25
N SER A 45 -5.33 -13.82 -17.43
CA SER A 45 -4.71 -14.59 -16.36
C SER A 45 -3.46 -13.89 -15.82
N GLU A 46 -2.59 -13.43 -16.71
CA GLU A 46 -1.39 -12.69 -16.33
C GLU A 46 -1.72 -11.34 -15.70
N LEU A 47 -2.64 -10.58 -16.29
CA LEU A 47 -3.13 -9.33 -15.71
C LEU A 47 -3.61 -9.55 -14.27
N ARG A 48 -4.43 -10.58 -14.04
CA ARG A 48 -4.94 -10.91 -12.70
C ARG A 48 -3.83 -11.30 -11.74
N ALA A 49 -2.84 -12.08 -12.19
CA ALA A 49 -1.68 -12.45 -11.38
C ALA A 49 -0.88 -11.20 -10.98
N ASN A 50 -0.54 -10.35 -11.97
CA ASN A 50 0.20 -9.11 -11.75
C ASN A 50 -0.55 -8.16 -10.80
N THR A 51 -1.88 -8.03 -10.92
CA THR A 51 -2.66 -7.22 -9.97
C THR A 51 -2.56 -7.75 -8.54
N LYS A 52 -2.60 -9.07 -8.32
CA LYS A 52 -2.45 -9.65 -6.98
C LYS A 52 -1.05 -9.42 -6.41
N THR A 53 -0.02 -9.61 -7.25
CA THR A 53 1.37 -9.32 -6.86
C THR A 53 1.54 -7.86 -6.48
N LEU A 54 1.06 -6.95 -7.32
CA LEU A 54 1.13 -5.51 -7.08
C LEU A 54 0.39 -5.11 -5.79
N GLN A 55 -0.77 -5.71 -5.52
CA GLN A 55 -1.50 -5.48 -4.28
C GLN A 55 -0.69 -5.92 -3.05
N ALA A 56 -0.04 -7.08 -3.11
CA ALA A 56 0.81 -7.56 -2.02
C ALA A 56 2.01 -6.62 -1.79
N GLU A 57 2.66 -6.17 -2.87
CA GLU A 57 3.79 -5.22 -2.80
C GLU A 57 3.36 -3.86 -2.22
N ILE A 58 2.20 -3.35 -2.61
CA ILE A 58 1.63 -2.11 -2.06
C ILE A 58 1.37 -2.28 -0.57
N ASN A 59 0.74 -3.38 -0.16
CA ASN A 59 0.43 -3.61 1.25
C ASN A 59 1.71 -3.69 2.09
N SER A 60 2.72 -4.46 1.65
CA SER A 60 4.02 -4.54 2.35
C SER A 60 4.65 -3.16 2.47
N PHE A 61 4.70 -2.42 1.37
CA PHE A 61 5.30 -1.09 1.35
C PHE A 61 4.59 -0.10 2.27
N LEU A 62 3.25 -0.07 2.26
CA LEU A 62 2.49 0.84 3.12
C LEU A 62 2.62 0.45 4.60
N THR A 63 2.65 -0.85 4.91
CA THR A 63 2.91 -1.32 6.28
C THR A 63 4.29 -0.91 6.78
N GLU A 64 5.32 -1.06 5.95
CA GLU A 64 6.67 -0.58 6.27
C GLU A 64 6.68 0.93 6.48
N LYS A 65 6.03 1.71 5.60
CA LYS A 65 5.95 3.16 5.72
C LYS A 65 5.23 3.62 6.99
N MET A 66 4.12 2.98 7.36
CA MET A 66 3.44 3.28 8.62
C MET A 66 4.32 3.00 9.84
N ALA A 67 5.13 1.94 9.81
CA ALA A 67 6.07 1.64 10.89
C ALA A 67 7.21 2.68 10.96
N GLU A 68 7.75 3.10 9.80
CA GLU A 68 8.74 4.18 9.71
C GLU A 68 8.18 5.50 10.26
N ASP A 69 6.97 5.88 9.84
CA ASP A 69 6.31 7.12 10.26
C ASP A 69 6.02 7.09 11.78
N LYS A 70 5.53 5.97 12.33
CA LYS A 70 5.32 5.83 13.78
C LYS A 70 6.63 5.94 14.57
N ALA A 71 7.72 5.37 14.07
CA ALA A 71 9.02 5.49 14.71
C ALA A 71 9.56 6.93 14.66
N HIS A 72 9.34 7.64 13.55
CA HIS A 72 9.75 9.03 13.40
C HIS A 72 8.93 9.97 14.31
N ASP A 73 7.61 9.79 14.39
CA ASP A 73 6.75 10.56 15.29
C ASP A 73 7.04 10.26 16.76
N GLY A 74 7.35 9.00 17.10
CA GLY A 74 7.84 8.61 18.43
C GLY A 74 9.21 9.22 18.78
N ALA A 75 10.11 9.36 17.79
CA ALA A 75 11.43 9.99 17.98
C ALA A 75 11.37 11.52 18.07
N ALA A 76 10.41 12.17 17.40
CA ALA A 76 10.19 13.61 17.53
C ALA A 76 9.70 14.02 18.95
N ILE A 77 9.10 13.09 19.69
CA ILE A 77 8.70 13.28 21.09
C ILE A 77 9.87 13.10 22.08
N ASP A 78 11.02 12.56 21.63
CA ASP A 78 12.17 12.32 22.52
C ASP A 78 13.01 13.58 22.82
N THR A 79 12.87 14.65 22.03
CA THR A 79 13.69 15.86 22.24
C THR A 79 13.01 16.92 23.14
N SER A 80 11.77 16.71 23.61
CA SER A 80 11.14 17.70 24.52
C SER A 80 10.14 17.17 25.56
N THR A 81 9.59 15.95 25.47
CA THR A 81 8.48 15.57 26.38
C THR A 81 8.38 14.05 26.62
N THR A 82 9.45 13.41 27.09
CA THR A 82 9.50 11.96 27.35
C THR A 82 8.70 11.44 28.55
N GLN A 83 7.97 12.28 29.29
CA GLN A 83 7.13 11.83 30.41
C GLN A 83 5.63 11.74 30.12
N GLY A 84 5.16 12.29 28.99
CA GLY A 84 3.72 12.40 28.71
C GLY A 84 3.17 11.39 27.69
N SER A 85 4.00 10.83 26.81
CA SER A 85 3.54 9.98 25.70
C SER A 85 3.30 8.52 26.10
N LYS A 86 4.22 7.89 26.85
CA LYS A 86 3.99 6.54 27.39
C LYS A 86 2.79 6.49 28.34
N ALA A 87 2.70 7.46 29.24
CA ALA A 87 1.54 7.57 30.15
C ALA A 87 0.21 7.81 29.41
N ARG A 88 0.25 8.31 28.17
CA ARG A 88 -0.95 8.52 27.35
C ARG A 88 -1.30 7.28 26.52
N GLU A 89 -0.32 6.60 25.94
CA GLU A 89 -0.54 5.30 25.28
C GLU A 89 -1.01 4.24 26.30
N ASP A 90 -0.36 4.16 27.47
CA ASP A 90 -0.76 3.26 28.56
C ASP A 90 -2.18 3.57 29.08
N LEU A 91 -2.55 4.86 29.18
CA LEU A 91 -3.91 5.28 29.60
C LEU A 91 -4.97 5.00 28.51
N GLU A 92 -4.62 5.15 27.23
CA GLU A 92 -5.50 4.79 26.11
C GLU A 92 -5.70 3.27 26.00
N GLU A 93 -4.69 2.45 26.38
CA GLU A 93 -4.80 0.99 26.48
C GLU A 93 -5.62 0.55 27.71
N GLU A 94 -5.46 1.20 28.87
CA GLU A 94 -6.22 0.91 30.10
C GLU A 94 -7.72 1.22 29.97
N ASN A 95 -8.09 2.19 29.13
CA ASN A 95 -9.49 2.55 28.87
C ASN A 95 -10.12 1.80 27.69
N TYR A 96 -9.39 0.85 27.07
CA TYR A 96 -9.86 0.05 25.94
C TYR A 96 -10.78 -1.09 26.42
N GLY A 97 -11.94 -0.74 26.97
CA GLY A 97 -12.91 -1.68 27.52
C GLY A 97 -14.11 -1.06 28.23
N GLU A 98 -14.08 0.24 28.55
CA GLU A 98 -15.24 0.98 29.01
C GLU A 98 -15.84 1.72 27.81
N GLU A 99 -16.94 1.21 27.27
CA GLU A 99 -17.81 2.06 26.43
C GLU A 99 -18.17 3.27 27.29
N ALA A 100 -17.76 4.47 26.86
CA ALA A 100 -18.20 5.70 27.51
C ALA A 100 -19.73 5.70 27.42
N GLU A 101 -20.40 5.28 28.50
CA GLU A 101 -21.82 5.52 28.68
C GLU A 101 -21.99 7.03 28.63
N GLU A 102 -22.37 7.55 27.46
CA GLU A 102 -22.83 8.92 27.31
C GLU A 102 -24.01 9.08 28.27
N LEU A 103 -23.72 9.74 29.38
CA LEU A 103 -24.68 10.09 30.41
C LEU A 103 -25.70 11.04 29.77
N ASP A 104 -26.89 10.51 29.47
CA ASP A 104 -28.08 11.28 29.10
C ASP A 104 -28.35 12.36 30.16
N GLY A 105 -28.44 13.62 29.70
CA GLY A 105 -28.67 14.80 30.52
C GLY A 105 -29.26 15.94 29.72
#